data_AF-A0A0D0A2D9-F1
#
_entry.id   AF-A0A0D0A2D9-F1
#
_cell.length_a   1.000
_cell.length_b   1.000
_cell.length_c   1.000
_cell.angle_alpha   90.00
_cell.angle_beta   90.00
_cell.angle_gamma   90.00
#
_symmetry.space_group_name_H-M   'P 1'
#
loop_
_entity.id
_entity.type
_entity.pdbx_description
1 polymer ?
#
loop_
_entity_poly.entity_id
_entity_poly.type
_entity_poly.pdbx_seq_one_letter_code
_entity_poly.pdbx_strand_id
1 'polypeptide(L)'
;KREAFRGSEFAPRVLAEHGIDVVMKSDHPVVNSRYLLHEAAQAHYYGLDPALALLSVTYTPATAMGMGHRIGMLKPDLDVVIWSSNPLSLAATPTQVYIDGIPQLSLPSRYVAKGPTTPPRTPNFDSEKVASVAHEGIPPLEPRSVRGALFVNVSGLYMRGEGSSGVMRVSEQAGSVGVEDGRVVCVGQCSNFAEGAVDIIDLEGGTITPGLTSFGAPLGFVEIRLEPSTNDGRVHNPLDGDLPTVLGDTIMRAQDGLMFGGRNLLLAYRGGVTTAITAPSGTFLQGVSTAFSPGAAHARVENASVVDEVALHVAVSMSSKVGVSMQVAALRNMLFGKGGDEVLKSVRKGKTTLVVNVESADIMATLLRLKDEYEAQSGRDLCMTFAGATEAHLLAHEIAKARVSVLVTQSKPYPSTWEQRRILAGPPITRESLVTALLKAGVNVAIGVVDEHNVRHTRFEVGWSLLTSNGYIDRTTALALATTNLEKALGVQREMPQDLVAYRGGDVFEFEAKVVGVISETLGRTDLYV
;
A
#
# COMPACT_ATOMS: atom_id res chain seq x y z
N LYS A 1 -13.46 -13.93 -6.49
CA LYS A 1 -14.28 -15.17 -6.58
C LYS A 1 -13.35 -16.37 -6.52
N ARG A 2 -13.84 -17.56 -6.15
CA ARG A 2 -13.02 -18.77 -6.05
C ARG A 2 -12.22 -19.08 -7.32
N GLU A 3 -12.77 -18.79 -8.50
CA GLU A 3 -12.07 -18.97 -9.79
C GLU A 3 -10.76 -18.18 -9.92
N ALA A 4 -10.64 -17.01 -9.28
CA ALA A 4 -9.47 -16.13 -9.39
C ALA A 4 -8.38 -16.45 -8.37
N PHE A 5 -8.64 -17.35 -7.40
CA PHE A 5 -7.69 -17.65 -6.31
C PHE A 5 -6.40 -18.30 -6.82
N ARG A 6 -6.49 -19.05 -7.93
CA ARG A 6 -5.36 -19.68 -8.63
C ARG A 6 -4.67 -18.75 -9.64
N GLY A 7 -5.02 -17.45 -9.64
CA GLY A 7 -4.36 -16.46 -10.46
C GLY A 7 -2.85 -16.44 -10.21
N SER A 8 -2.08 -16.24 -11.28
CA SER A 8 -0.63 -16.15 -11.24
C SER A 8 -0.15 -14.96 -12.04
N GLU A 9 0.79 -14.24 -11.46
CA GLU A 9 1.41 -13.03 -12.02
C GLU A 9 2.30 -13.39 -13.22
N PHE A 10 2.70 -14.66 -13.29
CA PHE A 10 3.49 -15.23 -14.37
C PHE A 10 2.61 -15.71 -15.53
N ALA A 11 1.28 -15.71 -15.41
CA ALA A 11 0.40 -16.18 -16.48
C ALA A 11 0.67 -15.51 -17.84
N PRO A 12 0.89 -14.17 -17.93
CA PRO A 12 1.25 -13.53 -19.20
C PRO A 12 2.52 -14.13 -19.81
N ARG A 13 3.57 -14.31 -19.00
CA ARG A 13 4.85 -14.90 -19.45
C ARG A 13 4.66 -16.35 -19.91
N VAL A 14 3.95 -17.16 -19.13
CA VAL A 14 3.71 -18.59 -19.43
C VAL A 14 2.93 -18.73 -20.75
N LEU A 15 1.87 -17.95 -20.95
CA LEU A 15 1.08 -17.98 -22.18
C LEU A 15 1.92 -17.59 -23.40
N ALA A 16 2.70 -16.51 -23.30
CA ALA A 16 3.58 -16.05 -24.37
C ALA A 16 4.64 -17.09 -24.75
N GLU A 17 5.28 -17.75 -23.76
CA GLU A 17 6.27 -18.82 -24.00
C GLU A 17 5.66 -20.04 -24.71
N HIS A 18 4.34 -20.23 -24.64
CA HIS A 18 3.60 -21.28 -25.34
C HIS A 18 2.96 -20.82 -26.66
N GLY A 19 3.33 -19.62 -27.16
CA GLY A 19 2.80 -19.09 -28.41
C GLY A 19 1.34 -18.65 -28.34
N ILE A 20 0.81 -18.39 -27.13
CA ILE A 20 -0.54 -17.86 -26.93
C ILE A 20 -0.43 -16.34 -26.79
N ASP A 21 -1.12 -15.62 -27.68
CA ASP A 21 -1.20 -14.18 -27.64
C ASP A 21 -1.84 -13.68 -26.34
N VAL A 22 -1.19 -12.69 -25.72
CA VAL A 22 -1.60 -12.13 -24.44
C VAL A 22 -2.25 -10.77 -24.65
N VAL A 23 -3.45 -10.59 -24.10
CA VAL A 23 -4.17 -9.31 -24.06
C VAL A 23 -4.37 -8.91 -22.61
N MET A 24 -3.94 -7.70 -22.25
CA MET A 24 -4.22 -7.12 -20.93
C MET A 24 -5.55 -6.36 -20.97
N LYS A 25 -6.35 -6.51 -19.91
CA LYS A 25 -7.67 -5.87 -19.76
C LYS A 25 -7.93 -5.58 -18.29
N SER A 26 -8.23 -4.32 -17.98
CA SER A 26 -8.61 -3.89 -16.63
C SER A 26 -10.08 -4.17 -16.31
N ASP A 27 -10.33 -4.60 -15.08
CA ASP A 27 -11.66 -4.79 -14.47
C ASP A 27 -12.18 -3.48 -13.85
N HIS A 28 -12.45 -2.47 -14.69
CA HIS A 28 -12.91 -1.17 -14.21
C HIS A 28 -14.33 -1.25 -13.60
N PRO A 29 -14.59 -0.62 -12.43
CA PRO A 29 -13.69 0.30 -11.71
C PRO A 29 -12.73 -0.34 -10.70
N VAL A 30 -12.86 -1.64 -10.38
CA VAL A 30 -12.05 -2.34 -9.35
C VAL A 30 -10.56 -2.15 -9.64
N VAL A 31 -10.12 -2.54 -10.83
CA VAL A 31 -8.81 -2.18 -11.38
C VAL A 31 -9.02 -1.05 -12.37
N ASN A 32 -8.55 0.14 -12.03
CA ASN A 32 -8.85 1.33 -12.81
C ASN A 32 -8.16 1.31 -14.18
N SER A 33 -8.95 1.18 -15.24
CA SER A 33 -8.51 1.19 -16.65
C SER A 33 -7.65 2.37 -17.09
N ARG A 34 -7.61 3.49 -16.35
CA ARG A 34 -6.64 4.58 -16.57
C ARG A 34 -5.19 4.10 -16.44
N TYR A 35 -4.97 3.00 -15.74
CA TYR A 35 -3.66 2.41 -15.46
C TYR A 35 -3.44 1.08 -16.18
N LEU A 36 -4.18 0.78 -17.26
CA LEU A 36 -4.00 -0.44 -18.05
C LEU A 36 -2.54 -0.66 -18.51
N LEU A 37 -1.82 0.40 -18.87
CA LEU A 37 -0.41 0.28 -19.22
C LEU A 37 0.48 -0.05 -18.00
N HIS A 38 0.11 0.40 -16.80
CA HIS A 38 0.79 -0.01 -15.58
C HIS A 38 0.61 -1.51 -15.31
N GLU A 39 -0.55 -2.09 -15.64
CA GLU A 39 -0.75 -3.55 -15.58
C GLU A 39 0.18 -4.28 -16.57
N ALA A 40 0.36 -3.75 -17.79
CA ALA A 40 1.35 -4.28 -18.72
C ALA A 40 2.79 -4.13 -18.21
N ALA A 41 3.12 -3.02 -17.54
CA ALA A 41 4.41 -2.83 -16.88
C ALA A 41 4.63 -3.85 -15.74
N GLN A 42 3.59 -4.17 -14.97
CA GLN A 42 3.63 -5.22 -13.95
C GLN A 42 3.81 -6.61 -14.59
N ALA A 43 3.15 -6.90 -15.72
CA ALA A 43 3.38 -8.15 -16.44
C ALA A 43 4.86 -8.26 -16.91
N HIS A 44 5.43 -7.15 -17.37
CA HIS A 44 6.86 -7.08 -17.71
C HIS A 44 7.76 -7.25 -16.48
N TYR A 45 7.41 -6.68 -15.33
CA TYR A 45 8.10 -6.91 -14.05
C TYR A 45 8.17 -8.40 -13.69
N TYR A 46 7.09 -9.15 -13.93
CA TYR A 46 7.02 -10.60 -13.70
C TYR A 46 7.54 -11.45 -14.89
N GLY A 47 8.22 -10.85 -15.85
CA GLY A 47 9.01 -11.54 -16.87
C GLY A 47 8.35 -11.71 -18.23
N LEU A 48 7.22 -11.04 -18.51
CA LEU A 48 6.76 -10.90 -19.89
C LEU A 48 7.78 -10.06 -20.69
N ASP A 49 8.09 -10.47 -21.91
CA ASP A 49 8.95 -9.69 -22.82
C ASP A 49 8.40 -8.25 -22.99
N PRO A 50 9.26 -7.21 -22.97
CA PRO A 50 8.81 -5.82 -23.01
C PRO A 50 8.06 -5.46 -24.30
N ALA A 51 8.41 -6.05 -25.45
CA ALA A 51 7.67 -5.82 -26.69
C ALA A 51 6.29 -6.48 -26.59
N LEU A 52 6.21 -7.72 -26.10
CA LEU A 52 4.91 -8.39 -25.89
C LEU A 52 4.04 -7.66 -24.86
N ALA A 53 4.62 -7.11 -23.79
CA ALA A 53 3.92 -6.30 -22.81
C ALA A 53 3.26 -5.07 -23.45
N LEU A 54 3.99 -4.32 -24.30
CA LEU A 54 3.42 -3.20 -25.04
C LEU A 54 2.37 -3.63 -26.08
N LEU A 55 2.62 -4.73 -26.80
CA LEU A 55 1.69 -5.27 -27.79
C LEU A 55 0.37 -5.73 -27.14
N SER A 56 0.43 -6.24 -25.90
CA SER A 56 -0.74 -6.75 -25.15
C SER A 56 -1.84 -5.70 -24.88
N VAL A 57 -1.51 -4.41 -24.98
CA VAL A 57 -2.44 -3.29 -24.83
C VAL A 57 -2.62 -2.47 -26.10
N THR A 58 -1.95 -2.86 -27.20
CA THR A 58 -1.98 -2.13 -28.48
C THR A 58 -2.38 -3.06 -29.64
N TYR A 59 -1.41 -3.71 -30.26
CA TYR A 59 -1.61 -4.52 -31.46
C TYR A 59 -2.37 -5.82 -31.22
N THR A 60 -2.06 -6.53 -30.14
CA THR A 60 -2.66 -7.84 -29.85
C THR A 60 -4.19 -7.74 -29.67
N PRO A 61 -4.74 -6.83 -28.84
CA PRO A 61 -6.20 -6.66 -28.77
C PRO A 61 -6.80 -6.18 -30.09
N ALA A 62 -6.12 -5.30 -30.83
CA ALA A 62 -6.60 -4.86 -32.14
C ALA A 62 -6.75 -6.02 -33.12
N THR A 63 -5.76 -6.92 -33.18
CA THR A 63 -5.77 -8.10 -34.04
C THR A 63 -6.82 -9.11 -33.60
N ALA A 64 -6.95 -9.36 -32.30
CA ALA A 64 -7.99 -10.22 -31.74
C ALA A 64 -9.42 -9.76 -32.10
N MET A 65 -9.62 -8.45 -32.27
CA MET A 65 -10.89 -7.86 -32.71
C MET A 65 -11.02 -7.73 -34.24
N GLY A 66 -10.07 -8.25 -35.03
CA GLY A 66 -10.06 -8.12 -36.50
C GLY A 66 -9.65 -6.73 -37.02
N MET A 67 -9.14 -5.86 -36.15
CA MET A 67 -8.82 -4.44 -36.42
C MET A 67 -7.32 -4.16 -36.56
N GLY A 68 -6.45 -5.17 -36.43
CA GLY A 68 -4.98 -5.02 -36.53
C GLY A 68 -4.47 -4.48 -37.87
N HIS A 69 -5.30 -4.51 -38.91
CA HIS A 69 -4.99 -3.87 -40.19
C HIS A 69 -5.04 -2.33 -40.11
N ARG A 70 -5.83 -1.77 -39.17
CA ARG A 70 -6.09 -0.33 -38.99
C ARG A 70 -5.38 0.28 -37.79
N ILE A 71 -5.45 -0.35 -36.62
CA ILE A 71 -5.00 0.23 -35.33
C ILE A 71 -4.00 -0.69 -34.61
N GLY A 72 -3.26 -0.12 -33.65
CA GLY A 72 -2.39 -0.86 -32.74
C GLY A 72 -0.93 -1.04 -33.18
N MET A 73 -0.55 -0.64 -34.39
CA MET A 73 0.85 -0.57 -34.87
C MET A 73 1.15 0.81 -35.42
N LEU A 74 2.42 1.24 -35.46
CA LEU A 74 2.86 2.46 -36.14
C LEU A 74 2.92 2.29 -37.69
N LYS A 75 2.22 3.14 -38.43
CA LYS A 75 1.86 3.21 -39.86
C LYS A 75 1.41 4.67 -40.16
N PRO A 76 1.24 5.08 -41.44
CA PRO A 76 0.63 6.38 -41.77
C PRO A 76 -0.83 6.48 -41.25
N ASP A 77 -1.28 7.70 -40.90
CA ASP A 77 -2.64 8.03 -40.40
C ASP A 77 -3.07 7.35 -39.09
N LEU A 78 -2.31 7.58 -38.01
CA LEU A 78 -2.47 6.82 -36.76
C LEU A 78 -2.59 7.63 -35.48
N ASP A 79 -3.10 6.90 -34.49
CA ASP A 79 -3.05 7.24 -33.09
C ASP A 79 -1.64 7.00 -32.52
N VAL A 80 -1.01 8.04 -32.00
CA VAL A 80 0.34 7.99 -31.41
C VAL A 80 0.33 8.59 -30.03
N VAL A 81 0.86 7.87 -29.04
CA VAL A 81 1.05 8.38 -27.69
C VAL A 81 2.53 8.67 -27.46
N ILE A 82 2.83 9.90 -27.08
CA ILE A 82 4.16 10.32 -26.65
C ILE A 82 4.23 10.20 -25.14
N TRP A 83 5.27 9.54 -24.64
CA TRP A 83 5.47 9.27 -23.21
C TRP A 83 6.65 10.07 -22.66
N SER A 84 6.63 10.37 -21.37
CA SER A 84 7.72 11.07 -20.66
C SER A 84 8.96 10.20 -20.41
N SER A 85 8.79 8.89 -20.45
CA SER A 85 9.78 7.84 -20.24
C SER A 85 9.32 6.59 -21.00
N ASN A 86 10.05 5.48 -20.90
CA ASN A 86 9.59 4.22 -21.43
C ASN A 86 8.21 3.89 -20.84
N PRO A 87 7.21 3.50 -21.65
CA PRO A 87 5.85 3.31 -21.17
C PRO A 87 5.73 2.21 -20.09
N LEU A 88 6.69 1.29 -20.00
CA LEU A 88 6.76 0.25 -18.96
C LEU A 88 7.45 0.71 -17.67
N SER A 89 7.89 1.97 -17.58
CA SER A 89 8.50 2.52 -16.36
C SER A 89 7.44 2.92 -15.33
N LEU A 90 7.79 2.85 -14.05
CA LEU A 90 6.92 3.35 -12.98
C LEU A 90 6.65 4.85 -13.18
N ALA A 91 5.40 5.27 -13.00
CA ALA A 91 4.93 6.64 -13.22
C ALA A 91 5.14 7.22 -14.64
N ALA A 92 5.44 6.38 -15.65
CA ALA A 92 5.44 6.80 -17.04
C ALA A 92 4.09 7.44 -17.40
N THR A 93 4.14 8.59 -18.04
CA THR A 93 2.96 9.43 -18.23
C THR A 93 2.85 9.90 -19.69
N PRO A 94 1.66 9.85 -20.31
CA PRO A 94 1.43 10.43 -21.62
C PRO A 94 1.65 11.95 -21.59
N THR A 95 2.51 12.46 -22.45
CA THR A 95 2.76 13.89 -22.62
C THR A 95 1.99 14.49 -23.80
N GLN A 96 1.69 13.67 -24.81
CA GLN A 96 0.82 14.02 -25.93
C GLN A 96 0.15 12.76 -26.49
N VAL A 97 -1.06 12.93 -27.01
CA VAL A 97 -1.77 11.91 -27.79
C VAL A 97 -2.16 12.56 -29.11
N TYR A 98 -1.79 11.93 -30.22
CA TYR A 98 -2.26 12.28 -31.55
C TYR A 98 -3.32 11.26 -31.93
N ILE A 99 -4.46 11.72 -32.47
CA ILE A 99 -5.50 10.88 -33.08
C ILE A 99 -5.69 11.39 -34.50
N ASP A 100 -5.52 10.54 -35.50
CA ASP A 100 -5.51 10.92 -36.92
C ASP A 100 -4.58 12.14 -37.21
N GLY A 101 -3.42 12.18 -36.54
CA GLY A 101 -2.47 13.30 -36.64
C GLY A 101 -2.86 14.58 -35.88
N ILE A 102 -4.03 14.62 -35.24
CA ILE A 102 -4.52 15.77 -34.47
C ILE A 102 -4.09 15.65 -33.00
N PRO A 103 -3.36 16.63 -32.44
CA PRO A 103 -2.99 16.62 -31.03
C PRO A 103 -4.23 16.77 -30.13
N GLN A 104 -4.36 15.89 -29.14
CA GLN A 104 -5.52 15.81 -28.25
C GLN A 104 -5.29 16.54 -26.93
N LEU A 105 -4.04 16.59 -26.47
CA LEU A 105 -3.70 17.15 -25.16
C LEU A 105 -3.23 18.60 -25.29
N SER A 106 -3.98 19.51 -24.68
CA SER A 106 -3.59 20.89 -24.42
C SER A 106 -3.22 21.03 -22.94
N LEU A 107 -2.04 20.52 -22.57
CA LEU A 107 -1.55 20.55 -21.18
C LEU A 107 -0.55 21.69 -20.99
N PRO A 108 -0.97 22.91 -20.60
CA PRO A 108 -0.03 23.97 -20.29
C PRO A 108 0.81 23.60 -19.06
N SER A 109 2.13 23.45 -19.26
CA SER A 109 3.19 23.46 -18.24
C SER A 109 2.88 22.72 -16.92
N ARG A 110 2.55 21.42 -17.01
CA ARG A 110 2.40 20.56 -15.82
C ARG A 110 3.60 19.65 -15.65
N TYR A 111 3.92 19.34 -14.39
CA TYR A 111 4.98 18.40 -14.09
C TYR A 111 4.63 17.02 -14.65
N VAL A 112 5.62 16.39 -15.26
CA VAL A 112 5.53 15.00 -15.71
C VAL A 112 6.75 14.29 -15.17
N ALA A 113 6.53 13.14 -14.54
CA ALA A 113 7.63 12.31 -14.04
C ALA A 113 8.53 11.92 -15.21
N LYS A 114 9.84 12.15 -15.05
CA LYS A 114 10.86 11.74 -16.00
C LYS A 114 11.43 10.40 -15.56
N GLY A 115 11.89 9.61 -16.52
CA GLY A 115 12.45 8.28 -16.27
C GLY A 115 13.29 7.81 -17.46
N PRO A 116 13.77 6.56 -17.41
CA PRO A 116 14.59 5.99 -18.48
C PRO A 116 13.79 5.87 -19.78
N THR A 117 14.46 5.91 -20.92
CA THR A 117 13.84 5.69 -22.25
C THR A 117 13.81 4.22 -22.66
N THR A 118 14.62 3.39 -22.00
CA THR A 118 14.64 1.93 -22.14
C THR A 118 13.68 1.28 -21.16
N PRO A 119 13.14 0.07 -21.47
CA PRO A 119 12.35 -0.69 -20.51
C PRO A 119 13.16 -1.00 -19.24
N PRO A 120 12.51 -1.04 -18.06
CA PRO A 120 13.14 -1.53 -16.85
C PRO A 120 13.72 -2.93 -17.02
N ARG A 121 14.80 -3.25 -16.31
CA ARG A 121 15.33 -4.62 -16.29
C ARG A 121 14.45 -5.51 -15.41
N THR A 122 13.83 -6.54 -15.98
CA THR A 122 13.07 -7.53 -15.21
C THR A 122 13.97 -8.31 -14.24
N PRO A 123 13.59 -8.43 -12.96
CA PRO A 123 14.23 -9.38 -12.06
C PRO A 123 14.00 -10.84 -12.49
N ASN A 124 14.90 -11.73 -12.07
CA ASN A 124 14.73 -13.16 -12.33
C ASN A 124 13.62 -13.75 -11.43
N PHE A 125 12.58 -14.32 -12.05
CA PHE A 125 11.47 -15.02 -11.40
C PHE A 125 11.29 -16.46 -11.90
N ASP A 126 12.33 -17.08 -12.43
CA ASP A 126 12.23 -18.38 -13.09
C ASP A 126 11.79 -19.50 -12.13
N SER A 127 12.35 -19.53 -10.91
CA SER A 127 11.97 -20.50 -9.89
C SER A 127 10.50 -20.33 -9.46
N GLU A 128 10.06 -19.09 -9.23
CA GLU A 128 8.67 -18.81 -8.85
C GLU A 128 7.66 -19.10 -9.97
N LYS A 129 8.03 -18.85 -11.23
CA LYS A 129 7.22 -19.24 -12.40
C LYS A 129 7.06 -20.76 -12.45
N VAL A 130 8.17 -21.50 -12.39
CA VAL A 130 8.15 -22.97 -12.44
C VAL A 130 7.33 -23.54 -11.28
N ALA A 131 7.52 -23.03 -10.07
CA ALA A 131 6.74 -23.44 -8.91
C ALA A 131 5.25 -23.12 -9.09
N SER A 132 4.91 -21.95 -9.64
CA SER A 132 3.51 -21.57 -9.87
C SER A 132 2.81 -22.51 -10.86
N VAL A 133 3.48 -22.89 -11.95
CA VAL A 133 2.92 -23.85 -12.92
C VAL A 133 2.78 -25.23 -12.29
N ALA A 134 3.83 -25.71 -11.59
CA ALA A 134 3.83 -27.03 -10.95
C ALA A 134 2.72 -27.20 -9.89
N HIS A 135 2.29 -26.11 -9.26
CA HIS A 135 1.27 -26.11 -8.21
C HIS A 135 -0.05 -25.45 -8.65
N GLU A 136 -0.33 -25.38 -9.96
CA GLU A 136 -1.58 -24.85 -10.52
C GLU A 136 -1.97 -23.46 -9.98
N GLY A 137 -0.98 -22.57 -9.84
CA GLY A 137 -1.14 -21.20 -9.35
C GLY A 137 -1.06 -21.05 -7.83
N ILE A 138 -0.93 -22.15 -7.06
CA ILE A 138 -0.84 -22.14 -5.59
C ILE A 138 0.52 -22.69 -5.12
N PRO A 139 1.66 -22.06 -5.49
CA PRO A 139 2.96 -22.49 -4.99
C PRO A 139 3.04 -22.30 -3.47
N PRO A 140 3.88 -23.09 -2.77
CA PRO A 140 4.29 -22.78 -1.40
C PRO A 140 4.91 -21.38 -1.34
N LEU A 141 4.50 -20.58 -0.37
CA LEU A 141 4.92 -19.18 -0.25
C LEU A 141 5.79 -18.92 0.98
N GLU A 142 5.87 -19.89 1.89
CA GLU A 142 6.62 -19.82 3.13
C GLU A 142 8.10 -19.57 2.85
N PRO A 143 8.76 -18.68 3.63
CA PRO A 143 10.18 -18.44 3.50
C PRO A 143 11.02 -19.59 4.06
N ARG A 144 12.30 -19.61 3.66
CA ARG A 144 13.33 -20.34 4.41
C ARG A 144 13.89 -19.42 5.50
N SER A 145 13.57 -19.72 6.76
CA SER A 145 14.06 -18.96 7.91
C SER A 145 15.47 -19.38 8.33
N VAL A 146 16.33 -18.41 8.58
CA VAL A 146 17.70 -18.59 9.10
C VAL A 146 17.96 -17.61 10.23
N ARG A 147 18.89 -17.96 11.13
CA ARG A 147 19.29 -17.04 12.22
C ARG A 147 20.22 -15.94 11.74
N GLY A 148 21.23 -16.31 10.95
CA GLY A 148 22.23 -15.39 10.43
C GLY A 148 22.23 -15.34 8.90
N ALA A 149 22.50 -14.16 8.34
CA ALA A 149 22.69 -13.97 6.89
C ALA A 149 23.69 -12.84 6.62
N LEU A 150 24.50 -12.96 5.57
CA LEU A 150 25.38 -11.90 5.09
C LEU A 150 24.88 -11.39 3.75
N PHE A 151 24.46 -10.14 3.70
CA PHE A 151 24.10 -9.45 2.46
C PHE A 151 25.33 -8.73 1.91
N VAL A 152 25.65 -8.94 0.63
CA VAL A 152 26.80 -8.29 -0.05
C VAL A 152 26.34 -7.46 -1.23
N ASN A 153 27.22 -6.57 -1.71
CA ASN A 153 26.93 -5.58 -2.75
C ASN A 153 25.70 -4.71 -2.43
N VAL A 154 25.57 -4.31 -1.16
CA VAL A 154 24.48 -3.47 -0.67
C VAL A 154 24.78 -2.01 -1.01
N SER A 155 24.00 -1.42 -1.92
CA SER A 155 24.19 -0.03 -2.37
C SER A 155 23.64 1.01 -1.40
N GLY A 156 22.72 0.65 -0.50
CA GLY A 156 22.19 1.57 0.49
C GLY A 156 21.49 0.85 1.64
N LEU A 157 21.66 1.38 2.85
CA LEU A 157 21.00 0.90 4.05
C LEU A 157 20.16 2.02 4.65
N TYR A 158 18.87 1.77 4.83
CA TYR A 158 17.91 2.66 5.47
C TYR A 158 17.32 1.96 6.69
N MET A 159 17.17 2.68 7.79
CA MET A 159 16.59 2.18 9.04
C MET A 159 15.64 3.22 9.65
N ARG A 160 14.81 2.80 10.61
CA ARG A 160 14.06 3.76 11.42
C ARG A 160 15.05 4.49 12.33
N GLY A 161 14.74 5.73 12.69
CA GLY A 161 15.61 6.53 13.56
C GLY A 161 15.14 7.98 13.69
N GLU A 162 15.91 8.80 14.40
CA GLU A 162 15.57 10.20 14.75
C GLU A 162 15.65 11.20 13.58
N GLY A 163 15.36 10.76 12.34
CA GLY A 163 15.21 11.65 11.19
C GLY A 163 13.90 12.46 11.25
N SER A 164 13.83 13.56 10.49
CA SER A 164 12.61 14.39 10.39
C SER A 164 11.38 13.61 9.89
N SER A 165 11.60 12.53 9.15
CA SER A 165 10.60 11.59 8.65
C SER A 165 10.47 10.31 9.49
N GLY A 166 11.32 10.12 10.52
CA GLY A 166 11.41 8.87 11.28
C GLY A 166 12.17 7.74 10.57
N VAL A 167 12.70 8.00 9.37
CA VAL A 167 13.53 7.08 8.58
C VAL A 167 14.84 7.80 8.22
N MET A 168 15.97 7.10 8.34
CA MET A 168 17.28 7.65 8.04
C MET A 168 18.07 6.76 7.08
N ARG A 169 18.88 7.39 6.22
CA ARG A 169 19.90 6.70 5.40
C ARG A 169 21.14 6.49 6.28
N VAL A 170 21.40 5.24 6.63
CA VAL A 170 22.51 4.86 7.53
C VAL A 170 23.83 4.78 6.78
N SER A 171 23.79 4.27 5.54
CA SER A 171 24.96 4.24 4.67
C SER A 171 24.59 4.48 3.21
N GLU A 172 25.43 5.24 2.51
CA GLU A 172 25.30 5.50 1.08
C GLU A 172 25.90 4.41 0.20
N GLN A 173 26.76 3.56 0.77
CA GLN A 173 27.36 2.37 0.17
C GLN A 173 27.67 1.41 1.31
N ALA A 174 26.68 0.60 1.69
CA ALA A 174 26.84 -0.30 2.83
C ALA A 174 27.86 -1.42 2.55
N GLY A 175 28.02 -1.83 1.30
CA GLY A 175 28.96 -2.88 0.90
C GLY A 175 28.47 -4.24 1.39
N SER A 176 28.75 -4.57 2.65
CA SER A 176 28.25 -5.78 3.31
C SER A 176 27.41 -5.44 4.54
N VAL A 177 26.36 -6.21 4.80
CA VAL A 177 25.52 -6.09 5.99
C VAL A 177 25.30 -7.50 6.57
N GLY A 178 25.83 -7.73 7.77
CA GLY A 178 25.62 -8.98 8.51
C GLY A 178 24.45 -8.83 9.46
N VAL A 179 23.59 -9.84 9.50
CA VAL A 179 22.40 -9.86 10.37
C VAL A 179 22.34 -11.16 11.17
N GLU A 180 21.91 -11.06 12.43
CA GLU A 180 21.71 -12.21 13.32
C GLU A 180 20.44 -11.99 14.15
N ASP A 181 19.61 -13.03 14.30
CA ASP A 181 18.34 -13.01 15.04
C ASP A 181 17.44 -11.81 14.66
N GLY A 182 17.41 -11.49 13.35
CA GLY A 182 16.61 -10.40 12.81
C GLY A 182 17.16 -8.99 13.05
N ARG A 183 18.42 -8.85 13.51
CA ARG A 183 19.05 -7.55 13.79
C ARG A 183 20.32 -7.37 12.97
N VAL A 184 20.63 -6.12 12.62
CA VAL A 184 21.92 -5.76 11.98
C VAL A 184 23.04 -5.81 13.03
N VAL A 185 24.07 -6.62 12.78
CA VAL A 185 25.24 -6.77 13.67
C VAL A 185 26.51 -6.12 13.11
N CYS A 186 26.61 -5.97 11.78
CA CYS A 186 27.73 -5.27 11.14
C CYS A 186 27.31 -4.61 9.82
N VAL A 187 27.99 -3.52 9.46
CA VAL A 187 27.85 -2.79 8.18
C VAL A 187 29.24 -2.45 7.66
N GLY A 188 29.48 -2.63 6.36
CA GLY A 188 30.79 -2.41 5.73
C GLY A 188 31.70 -3.63 5.86
N GLN A 189 32.64 -3.60 6.80
CA GLN A 189 33.56 -4.72 7.01
C GLN A 189 32.96 -5.76 7.95
N CYS A 190 32.46 -6.85 7.38
CA CYS A 190 31.83 -7.97 8.09
C CYS A 190 32.70 -9.25 8.07
N SER A 191 34.04 -9.13 8.13
CA SER A 191 34.98 -10.25 7.98
C SER A 191 34.75 -11.39 8.98
N ASN A 192 34.51 -11.05 10.25
CA ASN A 192 34.29 -12.02 11.33
C ASN A 192 32.94 -12.74 11.20
N PHE A 193 32.01 -12.19 10.42
CA PHE A 193 30.68 -12.75 10.19
C PHE A 193 30.71 -13.84 9.09
N ALA A 194 31.64 -13.73 8.14
CA ALA A 194 31.79 -14.66 7.02
C ALA A 194 32.52 -15.97 7.39
N GLU A 195 33.22 -16.01 8.53
CA GLU A 195 33.95 -17.20 8.99
C GLU A 195 33.04 -18.29 9.58
N GLY A 196 31.84 -17.92 10.03
CA GLY A 196 30.77 -18.88 10.32
C GLY A 196 30.07 -19.29 9.02
N ALA A 197 29.69 -20.55 8.87
CA ALA A 197 28.94 -21.03 7.70
C ALA A 197 27.54 -20.38 7.62
N VAL A 198 27.49 -19.14 7.12
CA VAL A 198 26.30 -18.30 7.02
C VAL A 198 25.85 -18.19 5.56
N ASP A 199 24.53 -18.08 5.34
CA ASP A 199 23.98 -17.79 4.02
C ASP A 199 24.50 -16.44 3.50
N ILE A 200 25.12 -16.43 2.32
CA ILE A 200 25.60 -15.22 1.65
C ILE A 200 24.66 -14.88 0.50
N ILE A 201 24.07 -13.68 0.54
CA ILE A 201 23.10 -13.20 -0.45
C ILE A 201 23.68 -11.98 -1.14
N ASP A 202 23.94 -12.10 -2.44
CA ASP A 202 24.30 -10.97 -3.28
C ASP A 202 23.05 -10.14 -3.62
N LEU A 203 23.08 -8.84 -3.30
CA LEU A 203 22.03 -7.88 -3.65
C LEU A 203 22.28 -7.21 -5.01
N GLU A 204 23.40 -7.47 -5.68
CA GLU A 204 23.69 -6.97 -7.03
C GLU A 204 23.49 -5.45 -7.16
N GLY A 205 23.92 -4.68 -6.16
CA GLY A 205 23.73 -3.23 -6.10
C GLY A 205 22.35 -2.78 -5.61
N GLY A 206 21.56 -3.67 -5.02
CA GLY A 206 20.28 -3.34 -4.40
C GLY A 206 20.39 -2.80 -2.97
N THR A 207 19.25 -2.47 -2.36
CA THR A 207 19.17 -1.76 -1.08
C THR A 207 18.55 -2.61 0.04
N ILE A 208 18.83 -2.22 1.28
CA ILE A 208 18.11 -2.70 2.47
C ILE A 208 17.34 -1.52 3.06
N THR A 209 16.03 -1.68 3.25
CA THR A 209 15.16 -0.61 3.79
C THR A 209 14.30 -1.12 4.94
N PRO A 210 13.67 -0.24 5.75
CA PRO A 210 12.63 -0.67 6.66
C PRO A 210 11.54 -1.43 5.91
N GLY A 211 11.01 -2.47 6.54
CA GLY A 211 9.83 -3.14 6.07
C GLY A 211 8.62 -2.21 6.10
N LEU A 212 7.76 -2.34 5.09
CA LEU A 212 6.59 -1.48 4.97
C LEU A 212 5.48 -1.93 5.93
N THR A 213 4.70 -0.97 6.37
CA THR A 213 3.45 -1.16 7.12
C THR A 213 2.27 -0.99 6.16
N SER A 214 1.35 -1.94 6.14
CA SER A 214 0.13 -1.86 5.33
C SER A 214 -1.08 -1.46 6.19
N PHE A 215 -1.97 -0.66 5.60
CA PHE A 215 -3.27 -0.29 6.16
C PHE A 215 -4.30 -0.19 5.04
N GLY A 216 -5.57 -0.52 5.35
CA GLY A 216 -6.73 -0.38 4.48
C GLY A 216 -7.25 -1.72 3.96
N ALA A 217 -6.36 -2.59 3.50
CA ALA A 217 -6.72 -3.93 3.05
C ALA A 217 -7.08 -4.81 4.27
N PRO A 218 -8.12 -5.65 4.17
CA PRO A 218 -8.52 -6.58 5.23
C PRO A 218 -7.59 -7.81 5.29
N LEU A 219 -6.28 -7.58 5.36
CA LEU A 219 -5.28 -8.62 5.53
C LEU A 219 -5.52 -9.40 6.83
N GLY A 220 -5.42 -10.72 6.75
CA GLY A 220 -5.75 -11.61 7.88
C GLY A 220 -7.24 -11.72 8.20
N PHE A 221 -8.11 -11.04 7.44
CA PHE A 221 -9.58 -11.09 7.59
C PHE A 221 -10.27 -11.66 6.36
N VAL A 222 -9.65 -11.55 5.19
CA VAL A 222 -10.22 -11.93 3.89
C VAL A 222 -9.17 -12.66 3.06
N GLU A 223 -9.48 -13.89 2.66
CA GLU A 223 -8.68 -14.62 1.68
C GLU A 223 -9.26 -14.46 0.27
N ILE A 224 -10.58 -14.64 0.11
CA ILE A 224 -11.31 -14.45 -1.14
C ILE A 224 -12.54 -13.60 -0.86
N ARG A 225 -12.45 -12.28 -1.14
CA ARG A 225 -13.48 -11.28 -0.79
C ARG A 225 -14.92 -11.65 -1.13
N LEU A 226 -15.14 -12.32 -2.27
CA LEU A 226 -16.46 -12.75 -2.76
C LEU A 226 -16.85 -14.19 -2.36
N GLU A 227 -16.08 -14.83 -1.49
CA GLU A 227 -16.39 -16.13 -0.89
C GLU A 227 -16.53 -15.95 0.63
N PRO A 228 -17.76 -15.80 1.15
CA PRO A 228 -18.00 -15.50 2.56
C PRO A 228 -17.35 -16.48 3.54
N SER A 229 -17.19 -17.75 3.16
CA SER A 229 -16.55 -18.76 4.03
C SER A 229 -15.05 -18.56 4.24
N THR A 230 -14.45 -17.58 3.54
CA THR A 230 -13.03 -17.23 3.64
C THR A 230 -12.81 -15.87 4.30
N ASN A 231 -13.87 -15.29 4.87
CA ASN A 231 -13.86 -13.97 5.47
C ASN A 231 -14.27 -14.07 6.96
N ASP A 232 -13.70 -13.22 7.80
CA ASP A 232 -14.10 -13.07 9.22
C ASP A 232 -15.50 -12.42 9.38
N GLY A 233 -16.01 -11.83 8.30
CA GLY A 233 -17.34 -11.21 8.26
C GLY A 233 -17.30 -9.69 8.38
N ARG A 234 -18.47 -9.10 8.67
CA ARG A 234 -18.67 -7.65 8.77
C ARG A 234 -19.28 -7.30 10.11
N VAL A 235 -18.82 -6.22 10.72
CA VAL A 235 -19.43 -5.62 11.90
C VAL A 235 -20.79 -5.05 11.54
N HIS A 236 -21.81 -5.46 12.30
CA HIS A 236 -23.18 -4.97 12.15
C HIS A 236 -23.26 -3.49 12.53
N ASN A 237 -24.04 -2.73 11.77
CA ASN A 237 -24.18 -1.29 11.99
C ASN A 237 -25.08 -1.04 13.21
N PRO A 238 -24.57 -0.44 14.32
CA PRO A 238 -25.42 -0.05 15.45
C PRO A 238 -26.58 0.86 15.05
N LEU A 239 -26.42 1.65 13.98
CA LEU A 239 -27.44 2.59 13.52
C LEU A 239 -28.57 1.92 12.74
N ASP A 240 -28.42 0.65 12.35
CA ASP A 240 -29.48 -0.15 11.72
C ASP A 240 -30.35 -0.87 12.78
N GLY A 241 -29.91 -0.94 14.05
CA GLY A 241 -30.60 -1.67 15.13
C GLY A 241 -30.23 -3.16 15.24
N ASP A 242 -29.21 -3.59 14.51
CA ASP A 242 -28.90 -5.02 14.27
C ASP A 242 -27.78 -5.61 15.17
N LEU A 243 -27.40 -4.94 16.28
CA LEU A 243 -26.35 -5.47 17.16
C LEU A 243 -26.90 -6.51 18.15
N PRO A 244 -26.31 -7.73 18.23
CA PRO A 244 -26.71 -8.74 19.20
C PRO A 244 -26.59 -8.24 20.65
N THR A 245 -27.64 -8.40 21.44
CA THR A 245 -27.70 -7.93 22.85
C THR A 245 -26.64 -8.56 23.75
N VAL A 246 -26.15 -9.76 23.41
CA VAL A 246 -25.05 -10.43 24.12
C VAL A 246 -23.75 -9.63 24.11
N LEU A 247 -23.56 -8.74 23.13
CA LEU A 247 -22.38 -7.89 23.02
C LEU A 247 -22.44 -6.66 23.94
N GLY A 248 -23.63 -6.25 24.39
CA GLY A 248 -23.80 -5.03 25.18
C GLY A 248 -23.12 -3.81 24.53
N ASP A 249 -22.20 -3.17 25.26
CA ASP A 249 -21.42 -2.01 24.83
C ASP A 249 -20.04 -2.38 24.22
N THR A 250 -19.73 -3.67 24.07
CA THR A 250 -18.41 -4.14 23.63
C THR A 250 -18.14 -3.75 22.18
N ILE A 251 -16.93 -3.25 21.93
CA ILE A 251 -16.44 -2.96 20.58
C ILE A 251 -15.58 -4.14 20.09
N MET A 252 -15.84 -4.57 18.86
CA MET A 252 -15.16 -5.68 18.20
C MET A 252 -13.68 -5.36 18.00
N ARG A 253 -12.79 -6.31 18.30
CA ARG A 253 -11.34 -6.16 18.18
C ARG A 253 -10.83 -7.03 17.03
N ALA A 254 -9.97 -6.46 16.20
CA ALA A 254 -9.45 -7.17 15.05
C ALA A 254 -8.61 -8.39 15.46
N GLN A 255 -7.91 -8.33 16.60
CA GLN A 255 -7.09 -9.43 17.10
C GLN A 255 -7.87 -10.77 17.23
N ASP A 256 -9.17 -10.70 17.51
CA ASP A 256 -9.99 -11.87 17.82
C ASP A 256 -10.38 -12.66 16.56
N GLY A 257 -10.30 -12.02 15.38
CA GLY A 257 -10.65 -12.58 14.07
C GLY A 257 -9.46 -12.78 13.12
N LEU A 258 -8.22 -12.57 13.60
CA LEU A 258 -7.03 -12.69 12.75
C LEU A 258 -6.77 -14.12 12.29
N MET A 259 -6.69 -14.30 10.97
CA MET A 259 -6.25 -15.52 10.30
C MET A 259 -4.84 -15.33 9.76
N PHE A 260 -3.94 -16.25 10.10
CA PHE A 260 -2.53 -16.23 9.68
C PHE A 260 -2.24 -17.26 8.58
N GLY A 261 -1.11 -17.12 7.89
CA GLY A 261 -0.69 -18.07 6.85
C GLY A 261 -1.49 -18.02 5.54
N GLY A 262 -2.43 -17.07 5.41
CA GLY A 262 -3.18 -16.83 4.19
C GLY A 262 -2.28 -16.39 3.02
N ARG A 263 -2.72 -16.66 1.77
CA ARG A 263 -1.93 -16.35 0.57
C ARG A 263 -1.70 -14.85 0.44
N ASN A 264 -2.73 -14.04 0.72
CA ASN A 264 -2.61 -12.57 0.66
C ASN A 264 -1.57 -12.05 1.68
N LEU A 265 -1.52 -12.63 2.88
CA LEU A 265 -0.52 -12.28 3.91
C LEU A 265 0.89 -12.66 3.48
N LEU A 266 1.09 -13.90 3.01
CA LEU A 266 2.40 -14.37 2.58
C LEU A 266 2.89 -13.61 1.34
N LEU A 267 2.01 -13.28 0.39
CA LEU A 267 2.36 -12.43 -0.75
C LEU A 267 2.70 -11.00 -0.33
N ALA A 268 1.98 -10.42 0.64
CA ALA A 268 2.33 -9.12 1.20
C ALA A 268 3.70 -9.15 1.88
N TYR A 269 3.98 -10.20 2.67
CA TYR A 269 5.27 -10.41 3.35
C TYR A 269 6.43 -10.53 2.34
N ARG A 270 6.25 -11.36 1.30
CA ARG A 270 7.19 -11.48 0.17
C ARG A 270 7.33 -10.20 -0.64
N GLY A 271 6.33 -9.33 -0.61
CA GLY A 271 6.35 -7.99 -1.23
C GLY A 271 7.04 -6.92 -0.40
N GLY A 272 7.54 -7.25 0.80
CA GLY A 272 8.23 -6.33 1.69
C GLY A 272 7.34 -5.64 2.74
N VAL A 273 6.10 -6.10 2.92
CA VAL A 273 5.22 -5.64 4.02
C VAL A 273 5.46 -6.51 5.24
N THR A 274 6.07 -5.95 6.28
CA THR A 274 6.46 -6.68 7.49
C THR A 274 5.51 -6.47 8.66
N THR A 275 4.67 -5.42 8.58
CA THR A 275 3.60 -5.14 9.53
C THR A 275 2.30 -4.89 8.75
N ALA A 276 1.20 -5.52 9.16
CA ALA A 276 -0.14 -5.17 8.70
C ALA A 276 -0.92 -4.58 9.88
N ILE A 277 -1.65 -3.48 9.64
CA ILE A 277 -2.59 -2.90 10.59
C ILE A 277 -3.98 -3.01 9.98
N THR A 278 -4.80 -3.89 10.55
CA THR A 278 -6.12 -4.23 10.01
C THR A 278 -7.20 -3.91 11.02
N ALA A 279 -8.24 -3.20 10.56
CA ALA A 279 -9.47 -2.96 11.28
C ALA A 279 -10.55 -3.94 10.80
N PRO A 280 -11.54 -4.29 11.65
CA PRO A 280 -12.68 -5.07 11.19
C PRO A 280 -13.49 -4.26 10.17
N SER A 281 -14.17 -4.95 9.26
CA SER A 281 -14.91 -4.29 8.19
C SER A 281 -16.32 -3.91 8.64
N GLY A 282 -16.81 -2.70 8.30
CA GLY A 282 -18.12 -2.21 8.75
C GLY A 282 -18.54 -0.93 8.04
N THR A 283 -19.70 -0.39 8.41
CA THR A 283 -20.17 0.94 7.95
C THR A 283 -19.84 1.99 9.01
N PHE A 284 -20.77 2.34 9.90
CA PHE A 284 -20.55 3.40 10.89
C PHE A 284 -19.54 3.00 11.96
N LEU A 285 -19.78 1.93 12.71
CA LEU A 285 -18.80 1.36 13.66
C LEU A 285 -18.07 0.21 12.97
N GLN A 286 -16.75 0.31 12.88
CA GLN A 286 -15.91 -0.73 12.26
C GLN A 286 -15.20 -1.57 13.31
N GLY A 287 -14.75 -0.96 14.42
CA GLY A 287 -14.12 -1.69 15.53
C GLY A 287 -12.68 -1.24 15.77
N VAL A 288 -11.90 -2.06 16.48
CA VAL A 288 -10.54 -1.72 16.91
C VAL A 288 -9.54 -2.46 16.06
N SER A 289 -8.59 -1.76 15.45
CA SER A 289 -7.54 -2.39 14.65
C SER A 289 -6.41 -2.96 15.51
N THR A 290 -5.71 -3.94 14.95
CA THR A 290 -4.48 -4.54 15.52
C THR A 290 -3.34 -4.44 14.53
N ALA A 291 -2.10 -4.31 15.03
CA ALA A 291 -0.88 -4.44 14.25
C ALA A 291 -0.29 -5.84 14.43
N PHE A 292 0.04 -6.54 13.36
CA PHE A 292 0.57 -7.91 13.41
C PHE A 292 1.57 -8.18 12.28
N SER A 293 2.38 -9.23 12.42
CA SER A 293 3.34 -9.63 11.38
C SER A 293 2.67 -10.56 10.35
N PRO A 294 2.65 -10.19 9.05
CA PRO A 294 2.16 -11.08 7.99
C PRO A 294 3.00 -12.37 7.80
N GLY A 295 4.24 -12.38 8.29
CA GLY A 295 5.14 -13.53 8.25
C GLY A 295 4.93 -14.55 9.37
N ALA A 296 4.08 -14.25 10.35
CA ALA A 296 3.76 -15.16 11.44
C ALA A 296 2.86 -16.31 10.95
N ALA A 297 3.15 -17.53 11.41
CA ALA A 297 2.37 -18.72 11.03
C ALA A 297 1.02 -18.80 11.75
N HIS A 298 0.93 -18.27 12.97
CA HIS A 298 -0.28 -18.26 13.79
C HIS A 298 -0.16 -17.24 14.94
N ALA A 299 -1.29 -16.89 15.56
CA ALA A 299 -1.37 -15.93 16.66
C ALA A 299 -0.51 -16.28 17.90
N ARG A 300 -0.14 -17.55 18.08
CA ARG A 300 0.71 -18.03 19.19
C ARG A 300 2.21 -17.87 18.96
N VAL A 301 2.66 -17.44 17.78
CA VAL A 301 4.07 -17.12 17.57
C VAL A 301 4.40 -15.89 18.41
N GLU A 302 5.56 -15.88 19.05
CA GLU A 302 6.01 -14.74 19.83
C GLU A 302 6.03 -13.47 18.95
N ASN A 303 5.47 -12.37 19.46
CA ASN A 303 5.29 -11.11 18.73
C ASN A 303 4.51 -11.21 17.41
N ALA A 304 3.71 -12.27 17.18
CA ALA A 304 2.81 -12.34 16.03
C ALA A 304 1.84 -11.17 15.99
N SER A 305 1.20 -10.88 17.14
CA SER A 305 0.56 -9.60 17.41
C SER A 305 1.63 -8.63 17.86
N VAL A 306 1.82 -7.58 17.09
CA VAL A 306 2.74 -6.49 17.41
C VAL A 306 2.02 -5.58 18.39
N VAL A 307 0.83 -5.07 18.04
CA VAL A 307 0.01 -4.24 18.94
C VAL A 307 -1.43 -4.70 18.90
N ASP A 308 -1.95 -5.13 20.04
CA ASP A 308 -3.29 -5.68 20.21
C ASP A 308 -4.40 -4.66 19.88
N GLU A 309 -4.30 -3.46 20.42
CA GLU A 309 -5.25 -2.36 20.21
C GLU A 309 -4.53 -1.11 19.68
N VAL A 310 -4.75 -0.79 18.41
CA VAL A 310 -4.12 0.36 17.74
C VAL A 310 -5.03 1.58 17.71
N ALA A 311 -6.19 1.47 17.06
CA ALA A 311 -7.10 2.60 16.86
C ALA A 311 -8.55 2.15 16.80
N LEU A 312 -9.47 3.03 17.19
CA LEU A 312 -10.91 2.84 16.99
C LEU A 312 -11.31 3.39 15.62
N HIS A 313 -11.96 2.57 14.80
CA HIS A 313 -12.38 2.90 13.45
C HIS A 313 -13.89 3.11 13.36
N VAL A 314 -14.27 4.21 12.73
CA VAL A 314 -15.65 4.54 12.37
C VAL A 314 -15.68 5.05 10.92
N ALA A 315 -16.84 5.04 10.27
CA ALA A 315 -17.01 5.73 8.99
C ALA A 315 -18.17 6.73 9.04
N VAL A 316 -18.00 7.84 8.32
CA VAL A 316 -19.08 8.80 8.05
C VAL A 316 -19.17 9.01 6.55
N SER A 317 -20.29 8.59 5.96
CA SER A 317 -20.50 8.63 4.51
C SER A 317 -21.94 8.91 4.13
N MET A 318 -22.13 9.64 3.03
CA MET A 318 -23.42 9.84 2.36
C MET A 318 -23.98 8.55 1.75
N SER A 319 -23.15 7.53 1.56
CA SER A 319 -23.54 6.23 1.00
C SER A 319 -24.14 5.27 2.05
N SER A 320 -24.18 5.68 3.32
CA SER A 320 -24.84 4.91 4.39
C SER A 320 -26.37 4.96 4.25
N LYS A 321 -27.07 3.97 4.83
CA LYS A 321 -28.54 3.96 4.91
C LYS A 321 -29.09 5.12 5.73
N VAL A 322 -28.34 5.59 6.73
CA VAL A 322 -28.72 6.69 7.62
C VAL A 322 -28.01 7.98 7.22
N GLY A 323 -28.68 9.12 7.41
CA GLY A 323 -28.13 10.43 7.05
C GLY A 323 -26.86 10.80 7.83
N VAL A 324 -26.01 11.63 7.22
CA VAL A 324 -24.74 12.11 7.83
C VAL A 324 -25.00 12.79 9.18
N SER A 325 -26.08 13.55 9.33
CA SER A 325 -26.44 14.21 10.59
C SER A 325 -26.66 13.20 11.73
N MET A 326 -27.27 12.05 11.45
CA MET A 326 -27.49 10.97 12.42
C MET A 326 -26.17 10.27 12.77
N GLN A 327 -25.30 10.01 11.79
CA GLN A 327 -23.96 9.44 12.02
C GLN A 327 -23.10 10.36 12.90
N VAL A 328 -23.10 11.67 12.62
CA VAL A 328 -22.38 12.66 13.41
C VAL A 328 -23.00 12.80 14.82
N ALA A 329 -24.32 12.74 14.95
CA ALA A 329 -24.98 12.73 16.26
C ALA A 329 -24.63 11.48 17.09
N ALA A 330 -24.55 10.32 16.44
CA ALA A 330 -24.11 9.08 17.09
C ALA A 330 -22.65 9.18 17.55
N LEU A 331 -21.75 9.67 16.69
CA LEU A 331 -20.34 9.87 17.05
C LEU A 331 -20.20 10.89 18.19
N ARG A 332 -20.98 11.96 18.16
CA ARG A 332 -21.06 12.93 19.27
C ARG A 332 -21.48 12.23 20.56
N ASN A 333 -22.54 11.43 20.55
CA ASN A 333 -22.96 10.69 21.74
C ASN A 333 -21.86 9.73 22.24
N MET A 334 -21.14 9.06 21.32
CA MET A 334 -19.99 8.24 21.66
C MET A 334 -18.86 9.05 22.32
N LEU A 335 -18.58 10.28 21.88
CA LEU A 335 -17.50 11.09 22.45
C LEU A 335 -17.88 11.74 23.79
N PHE A 336 -19.08 12.29 23.92
CA PHE A 336 -19.50 13.03 25.12
C PHE A 336 -20.19 12.15 26.20
N GLY A 337 -20.46 10.88 25.88
CA GLY A 337 -21.03 9.93 26.82
C GLY A 337 -20.11 9.56 27.99
N LYS A 338 -20.67 8.87 28.99
CA LYS A 338 -19.93 8.40 30.19
C LYS A 338 -19.69 6.87 30.23
N GLY A 339 -20.47 6.09 29.47
CA GLY A 339 -20.35 4.62 29.36
C GLY A 339 -19.58 4.16 28.12
N GLY A 340 -19.63 2.86 27.81
CA GLY A 340 -18.99 2.24 26.66
C GLY A 340 -17.74 1.40 26.98
N ASP A 341 -17.24 0.69 25.96
CA ASP A 341 -15.99 -0.09 25.97
C ASP A 341 -14.77 0.73 26.44
N GLU A 342 -13.77 0.06 27.01
CA GLU A 342 -12.52 0.67 27.48
C GLU A 342 -11.78 1.43 26.37
N VAL A 343 -11.83 0.94 25.13
CA VAL A 343 -11.20 1.62 23.99
C VAL A 343 -11.87 2.96 23.72
N LEU A 344 -13.20 3.04 23.81
CA LEU A 344 -13.91 4.31 23.67
C LEU A 344 -13.55 5.28 24.81
N LYS A 345 -13.40 4.78 26.05
CA LYS A 345 -12.89 5.59 27.16
C LYS A 345 -11.46 6.07 26.92
N SER A 346 -10.63 5.26 26.27
CA SER A 346 -9.26 5.63 25.88
C SER A 346 -9.22 6.70 24.80
N VAL A 347 -10.10 6.63 23.80
CA VAL A 347 -10.32 7.69 22.80
C VAL A 347 -10.69 9.02 23.48
N ARG A 348 -11.64 8.99 24.42
CA ARG A 348 -12.03 10.18 25.21
C ARG A 348 -10.90 10.72 26.12
N LYS A 349 -9.85 9.94 26.37
CA LYS A 349 -8.67 10.38 27.13
C LYS A 349 -7.55 10.92 26.22
N GLY A 350 -7.75 10.91 24.89
CA GLY A 350 -6.70 11.27 23.93
C GLY A 350 -5.57 10.25 23.85
N LYS A 351 -5.80 9.00 24.30
CA LYS A 351 -4.79 7.94 24.29
C LYS A 351 -4.90 7.05 23.05
N THR A 352 -6.11 6.71 22.64
CA THR A 352 -6.35 5.93 21.42
C THR A 352 -6.83 6.85 20.31
N THR A 353 -6.28 6.68 19.10
CA THR A 353 -6.70 7.45 17.93
C THR A 353 -8.09 7.00 17.46
N LEU A 354 -8.94 7.98 17.17
CA LEU A 354 -10.18 7.80 16.42
C LEU A 354 -9.88 7.96 14.93
N VAL A 355 -9.94 6.86 14.18
CA VAL A 355 -9.83 6.87 12.72
C VAL A 355 -11.23 6.97 12.13
N VAL A 356 -11.44 7.97 11.28
CA VAL A 356 -12.72 8.21 10.62
C VAL A 356 -12.53 8.02 9.11
N ASN A 357 -13.14 6.99 8.56
CA ASN A 357 -13.26 6.81 7.10
C ASN A 357 -14.23 7.86 6.57
N VAL A 358 -13.74 8.79 5.76
CA VAL A 358 -14.49 9.94 5.25
C VAL A 358 -13.90 10.41 3.92
N GLU A 359 -14.74 10.79 2.96
CA GLU A 359 -14.28 11.28 1.65
C GLU A 359 -14.52 12.78 1.46
N SER A 360 -15.73 13.23 1.79
CA SER A 360 -16.21 14.59 1.54
C SER A 360 -15.54 15.64 2.43
N ALA A 361 -15.07 16.74 1.82
CA ALA A 361 -14.56 17.89 2.55
C ALA A 361 -15.61 18.50 3.50
N ASP A 362 -16.89 18.48 3.13
CA ASP A 362 -17.94 19.09 3.95
C ASP A 362 -18.18 18.27 5.24
N ILE A 363 -18.02 16.95 5.16
CA ILE A 363 -18.08 16.05 6.32
C ILE A 363 -16.82 16.23 7.17
N MET A 364 -15.63 16.30 6.56
CA MET A 364 -14.39 16.57 7.28
C MET A 364 -14.45 17.88 8.07
N ALA A 365 -14.95 18.97 7.47
CA ALA A 365 -15.16 20.24 8.19
C ALA A 365 -16.11 20.08 9.41
N THR A 366 -17.16 19.27 9.27
CA THR A 366 -18.08 18.97 10.37
C THR A 366 -17.39 18.16 11.49
N LEU A 367 -16.53 17.21 11.12
CA LEU A 367 -15.76 16.40 12.08
C LEU A 367 -14.68 17.24 12.79
N LEU A 368 -14.02 18.16 12.09
CA LEU A 368 -13.09 19.13 12.69
C LEU A 368 -13.82 20.01 13.72
N ARG A 369 -15.01 20.52 13.39
CA ARG A 369 -15.83 21.26 14.35
C ARG A 369 -16.24 20.40 15.55
N LEU A 370 -16.61 19.14 15.35
CA LEU A 370 -16.93 18.22 16.45
C LEU A 370 -15.72 17.99 17.36
N LYS A 371 -14.52 17.88 16.79
CA LYS A 371 -13.26 17.80 17.54
C LYS A 371 -13.04 19.07 18.35
N ASP A 372 -13.14 20.26 17.75
CA ASP A 372 -12.96 21.53 18.46
C ASP A 372 -13.94 21.67 19.65
N GLU A 373 -15.21 21.31 19.44
CA GLU A 373 -16.24 21.31 20.50
C GLU A 373 -15.90 20.32 21.63
N TYR A 374 -15.42 19.13 21.28
CA TYR A 374 -15.01 18.12 22.25
C TYR A 374 -13.82 18.58 23.09
N GLU A 375 -12.78 19.12 22.45
CA GLU A 375 -11.58 19.60 23.13
C GLU A 375 -11.90 20.78 24.06
N ALA A 376 -12.75 21.71 23.60
CA ALA A 376 -13.18 22.85 24.39
C ALA A 376 -13.99 22.45 25.64
N GLN A 377 -14.89 21.46 25.52
CA GLN A 377 -15.74 21.06 26.64
C GLN A 377 -15.07 20.07 27.60
N SER A 378 -14.25 19.16 27.07
CA SER A 378 -13.59 18.13 27.88
C SER A 378 -12.25 18.58 28.47
N GLY A 379 -11.63 19.62 27.89
CA GLY A 379 -10.28 20.05 28.23
C GLY A 379 -9.18 19.04 27.85
N ARG A 380 -9.48 18.11 26.94
CA ARG A 380 -8.57 17.04 26.50
C ARG A 380 -8.42 17.05 25.00
N ASP A 381 -7.20 16.81 24.53
CA ASP A 381 -6.92 16.60 23.11
C ASP A 381 -7.61 15.30 22.62
N LEU A 382 -8.22 15.37 21.43
CA LEU A 382 -8.79 14.21 20.73
C LEU A 382 -7.88 13.79 19.58
N CYS A 383 -7.19 12.65 19.71
CA CYS A 383 -6.42 12.09 18.61
C CYS A 383 -7.35 11.61 17.50
N MET A 384 -7.31 12.26 16.34
CA MET A 384 -8.19 11.97 15.20
C MET A 384 -7.39 11.87 13.91
N THR A 385 -7.79 10.92 13.05
CA THR A 385 -7.22 10.69 11.73
C THR A 385 -8.33 10.48 10.71
N PHE A 386 -8.18 11.07 9.53
CA PHE A 386 -9.06 10.79 8.40
C PHE A 386 -8.46 9.72 7.50
N ALA A 387 -9.24 8.71 7.13
CA ALA A 387 -8.88 7.67 6.18
C ALA A 387 -9.72 7.75 4.90
N GLY A 388 -9.09 7.58 3.74
CA GLY A 388 -9.66 7.96 2.44
C GLY A 388 -9.35 9.41 2.15
N ALA A 389 -10.20 10.30 2.65
CA ALA A 389 -10.03 11.74 2.69
C ALA A 389 -9.68 12.34 1.32
N THR A 390 -10.30 11.83 0.25
CA THR A 390 -9.94 12.19 -1.13
C THR A 390 -10.12 13.68 -1.45
N GLU A 391 -11.01 14.39 -0.75
CA GLU A 391 -11.19 15.84 -0.87
C GLU A 391 -10.39 16.66 0.18
N ALA A 392 -9.48 16.04 0.96
CA ALA A 392 -8.79 16.69 2.08
C ALA A 392 -7.91 17.88 1.67
N HIS A 393 -7.43 17.92 0.43
CA HIS A 393 -6.67 19.05 -0.11
C HIS A 393 -7.46 20.38 -0.05
N LEU A 394 -8.80 20.34 0.00
CA LEU A 394 -9.64 21.54 0.15
C LEU A 394 -9.62 22.13 1.56
N LEU A 395 -9.17 21.35 2.55
CA LEU A 395 -9.11 21.71 3.96
C LEU A 395 -7.72 21.45 4.55
N ALA A 396 -6.68 21.42 3.70
CA ALA A 396 -5.35 20.95 4.10
C ALA A 396 -4.78 21.78 5.27
N HIS A 397 -5.01 23.09 5.27
CA HIS A 397 -4.55 23.98 6.33
C HIS A 397 -5.34 23.81 7.63
N GLU A 398 -6.65 23.61 7.55
CA GLU A 398 -7.53 23.35 8.69
C GLU A 398 -7.21 22.00 9.34
N ILE A 399 -6.98 20.97 8.52
CA ILE A 399 -6.56 19.64 8.97
C ILE A 399 -5.21 19.71 9.69
N ALA A 400 -4.24 20.41 9.10
CA ALA A 400 -2.92 20.61 9.71
C ALA A 400 -3.03 21.37 11.05
N LYS A 401 -3.79 22.47 11.08
CA LYS A 401 -4.01 23.28 12.29
C LYS A 401 -4.67 22.46 13.41
N ALA A 402 -5.61 21.59 13.06
CA ALA A 402 -6.28 20.69 14.01
C ALA A 402 -5.41 19.50 14.45
N ARG A 403 -4.18 19.36 13.93
CA ARG A 403 -3.28 18.22 14.19
C ARG A 403 -3.90 16.87 13.83
N VAL A 404 -4.69 16.83 12.76
CA VAL A 404 -5.33 15.61 12.23
C VAL A 404 -4.42 14.99 11.17
N SER A 405 -4.16 13.68 11.27
CA SER A 405 -3.42 12.96 10.23
C SER A 405 -4.36 12.52 9.09
N VAL A 406 -3.78 12.24 7.92
CA VAL A 406 -4.52 11.72 6.77
C VAL A 406 -3.89 10.44 6.24
N LEU A 407 -4.68 9.36 6.23
CA LEU A 407 -4.38 8.09 5.58
C LEU A 407 -4.99 8.10 4.17
N VAL A 408 -4.16 8.39 3.17
CA VAL A 408 -4.54 8.38 1.76
C VAL A 408 -4.58 6.93 1.29
N THR A 409 -5.77 6.33 1.28
CA THR A 409 -5.99 4.94 0.83
C THR A 409 -6.10 4.80 -0.69
N GLN A 410 -6.09 5.94 -1.40
CA GLN A 410 -6.14 6.02 -2.85
C GLN A 410 -5.21 7.14 -3.37
N SER A 411 -3.91 6.85 -3.41
CA SER A 411 -2.85 7.77 -3.89
C SER A 411 -3.04 8.20 -5.35
N LYS A 412 -3.74 7.37 -6.12
CA LYS A 412 -4.17 7.57 -7.51
C LYS A 412 -5.70 7.74 -7.56
N PRO A 413 -6.23 8.89 -7.11
CA PRO A 413 -7.66 9.06 -6.90
C PRO A 413 -8.45 9.04 -8.21
N TYR A 414 -9.59 8.37 -8.16
CA TYR A 414 -10.64 8.39 -9.16
C TYR A 414 -11.99 8.40 -8.43
N PRO A 415 -12.97 9.20 -8.88
CA PRO A 415 -14.23 9.34 -8.16
C PRO A 415 -15.12 8.13 -8.41
N SER A 416 -15.30 7.29 -7.39
CA SER A 416 -16.26 6.17 -7.40
C SER A 416 -17.62 6.59 -6.86
N THR A 417 -17.65 7.54 -5.93
CA THR A 417 -18.87 8.07 -5.32
C THR A 417 -18.95 9.59 -5.47
N TRP A 418 -20.14 10.15 -5.24
CA TRP A 418 -20.35 11.60 -5.29
C TRP A 418 -19.51 12.38 -4.26
N GLU A 419 -19.14 11.73 -3.16
CA GLU A 419 -18.32 12.31 -2.10
C GLU A 419 -16.87 12.56 -2.55
N GLN A 420 -16.47 12.02 -3.70
CA GLN A 420 -15.12 12.13 -4.27
C GLN A 420 -15.08 13.05 -5.50
N ARG A 421 -16.14 13.82 -5.78
CA ARG A 421 -16.26 14.60 -7.01
C ARG A 421 -15.19 15.69 -7.18
N ARG A 422 -14.62 16.22 -6.09
CA ARG A 422 -13.60 17.27 -6.11
C ARG A 422 -12.17 16.74 -5.92
N ILE A 423 -11.88 15.49 -6.28
CA ILE A 423 -10.53 14.91 -6.12
C ILE A 423 -9.41 15.74 -6.76
N LEU A 424 -8.22 15.68 -6.14
CA LEU A 424 -6.98 16.15 -6.77
C LEU A 424 -6.32 15.00 -7.54
N ALA A 425 -6.55 14.95 -8.86
CA ALA A 425 -6.20 13.81 -9.72
C ALA A 425 -4.69 13.47 -9.81
N GLY A 426 -3.81 14.37 -9.37
CA GLY A 426 -2.36 14.24 -9.47
C GLY A 426 -1.79 14.61 -10.85
N PRO A 427 -0.45 14.70 -10.98
CA PRO A 427 0.22 14.89 -12.26
C PRO A 427 -0.11 13.76 -13.26
N PRO A 428 -0.24 14.08 -14.56
CA PRO A 428 -0.09 15.39 -15.20
C PRO A 428 -1.39 16.21 -15.23
N ILE A 429 -2.50 15.72 -14.66
CA ILE A 429 -3.82 16.38 -14.73
C ILE A 429 -3.90 17.57 -13.76
N THR A 430 -3.14 17.53 -12.68
CA THR A 430 -3.01 18.63 -11.73
C THR A 430 -1.54 18.79 -11.38
N ARG A 431 -1.15 19.97 -10.88
CA ARG A 431 0.27 20.24 -10.57
C ARG A 431 0.80 19.36 -9.44
N GLU A 432 -0.06 18.99 -8.51
CA GLU A 432 0.29 18.28 -7.28
C GLU A 432 -0.64 17.08 -7.10
N SER A 433 -0.16 16.03 -6.45
CA SER A 433 -1.00 14.95 -5.96
C SER A 433 -1.61 15.32 -4.62
N LEU A 434 -2.66 14.60 -4.20
CA LEU A 434 -3.25 14.73 -2.87
C LEU A 434 -2.18 14.62 -1.77
N VAL A 435 -1.27 13.65 -1.90
CA VAL A 435 -0.17 13.42 -0.95
C VAL A 435 0.72 14.67 -0.85
N THR A 436 1.20 15.20 -1.97
CA THR A 436 2.09 16.38 -1.98
C THR A 436 1.39 17.62 -1.45
N ALA A 437 0.12 17.85 -1.80
CA ALA A 437 -0.64 19.00 -1.33
C ALA A 437 -0.81 19.00 0.20
N LEU A 438 -1.11 17.84 0.79
CA LEU A 438 -1.27 17.69 2.23
C LEU A 438 0.06 17.82 2.98
N LEU A 439 1.15 17.21 2.48
CA LEU A 439 2.48 17.36 3.08
C LEU A 439 2.92 18.82 3.10
N LYS A 440 2.70 19.57 2.00
CA LYS A 440 3.01 21.01 1.92
C LYS A 440 2.22 21.86 2.91
N ALA A 441 1.01 21.44 3.26
CA ALA A 441 0.20 22.10 4.29
C ALA A 441 0.64 21.75 5.72
N GLY A 442 1.60 20.83 5.91
CA GLY A 442 2.08 20.39 7.22
C GLY A 442 1.26 19.25 7.83
N VAL A 443 0.44 18.56 7.05
CA VAL A 443 -0.33 17.39 7.50
C VAL A 443 0.60 16.17 7.59
N ASN A 444 0.43 15.35 8.64
CA ASN A 444 1.03 14.02 8.66
C ASN A 444 0.27 13.11 7.69
N VAL A 445 0.93 12.70 6.60
CA VAL A 445 0.32 11.91 5.52
C VAL A 445 0.94 10.52 5.48
N ALA A 446 0.09 9.53 5.30
CA ALA A 446 0.48 8.15 5.04
C ALA A 446 -0.33 7.54 3.90
N ILE A 447 0.21 6.49 3.27
CA ILE A 447 -0.41 5.78 2.15
C ILE A 447 -0.92 4.42 2.62
N GLY A 448 -2.20 4.15 2.38
CA GLY A 448 -2.81 2.83 2.55
C GLY A 448 -3.14 2.17 1.22
N VAL A 449 -3.27 0.85 1.21
CA VAL A 449 -3.71 0.04 0.07
C VAL A 449 -4.93 -0.75 0.52
N VAL A 450 -6.05 -0.68 -0.22
CA VAL A 450 -7.35 -1.23 0.20
C VAL A 450 -7.69 -2.60 -0.39
N ASP A 451 -6.94 -3.02 -1.41
CA ASP A 451 -7.11 -4.29 -2.08
C ASP A 451 -6.00 -5.26 -1.68
N GLU A 452 -6.39 -6.43 -1.18
CA GLU A 452 -5.48 -7.45 -0.62
C GLU A 452 -4.43 -7.89 -1.63
N HIS A 453 -4.85 -8.07 -2.89
CA HIS A 453 -3.98 -8.51 -3.99
C HIS A 453 -2.93 -7.47 -4.39
N ASN A 454 -3.16 -6.18 -4.09
CA ASN A 454 -2.26 -5.08 -4.43
C ASN A 454 -1.30 -4.73 -3.28
N VAL A 455 -1.48 -5.28 -2.07
CA VAL A 455 -0.62 -4.96 -0.92
C VAL A 455 0.85 -5.32 -1.18
N ARG A 456 1.12 -6.41 -1.90
CA ARG A 456 2.48 -6.78 -2.37
C ARG A 456 3.15 -5.71 -3.24
N HIS A 457 2.38 -4.78 -3.79
CA HIS A 457 2.83 -3.67 -4.64
C HIS A 457 2.80 -2.34 -3.91
N THR A 458 2.61 -2.30 -2.58
CA THR A 458 2.61 -1.07 -1.77
C THR A 458 3.83 -0.19 -2.07
N ARG A 459 5.02 -0.80 -2.28
CA ARG A 459 6.23 -0.07 -2.66
C ARG A 459 6.08 0.72 -3.97
N PHE A 460 5.35 0.20 -4.97
CA PHE A 460 5.11 0.91 -6.21
C PHE A 460 4.09 2.04 -6.06
N GLU A 461 3.12 1.92 -5.15
CA GLU A 461 2.20 3.02 -4.81
C GLU A 461 2.93 4.20 -4.14
N VAL A 462 3.86 3.89 -3.24
CA VAL A 462 4.73 4.87 -2.60
C VAL A 462 5.71 5.47 -3.61
N GLY A 463 6.35 4.62 -4.42
CA GLY A 463 7.27 5.01 -5.49
C GLY A 463 6.62 5.95 -6.52
N TRP A 464 5.36 5.71 -6.86
CA TRP A 464 4.60 6.63 -7.71
C TRP A 464 4.46 8.01 -7.08
N SER A 465 4.18 8.08 -5.78
CA SER A 465 4.08 9.34 -5.05
C SER A 465 5.42 10.09 -4.99
N LEU A 466 6.53 9.36 -4.81
CA LEU A 466 7.88 9.90 -4.90
C LEU A 466 8.15 10.52 -6.29
N LEU A 467 7.93 9.74 -7.35
CA LEU A 467 8.22 10.15 -8.73
C LEU A 467 7.32 11.28 -9.23
N THR A 468 6.10 11.39 -8.71
CA THR A 468 5.15 12.45 -9.08
C THR A 468 5.22 13.68 -8.19
N SER A 469 6.13 13.72 -7.21
CA SER A 469 6.23 14.82 -6.24
C SER A 469 6.94 16.07 -6.77
N ASN A 470 7.51 16.05 -7.98
CA ASN A 470 8.38 17.11 -8.50
C ASN A 470 9.56 17.42 -7.56
N GLY A 471 10.17 16.36 -6.99
CA GLY A 471 11.33 16.46 -6.10
C GLY A 471 11.01 16.96 -4.69
N TYR A 472 9.74 17.15 -4.33
CA TYR A 472 9.34 17.57 -2.99
C TYR A 472 9.48 16.45 -1.95
N ILE A 473 9.22 15.21 -2.37
CA ILE A 473 9.37 14.02 -1.53
C ILE A 473 10.75 13.42 -1.86
N ASP A 474 11.56 13.19 -0.84
CA ASP A 474 12.79 12.41 -0.95
C ASP A 474 12.54 10.94 -0.56
N ARG A 475 13.57 10.10 -0.64
CA ARG A 475 13.44 8.66 -0.35
C ARG A 475 13.07 8.37 1.10
N THR A 476 13.61 9.15 2.05
CA THR A 476 13.31 8.94 3.48
C THR A 476 11.85 9.29 3.78
N THR A 477 11.35 10.40 3.20
CA THR A 477 9.95 10.78 3.29
C THR A 477 9.05 9.74 2.61
N ALA A 478 9.43 9.23 1.43
CA ALA A 478 8.68 8.19 0.74
C ALA A 478 8.56 6.92 1.59
N LEU A 479 9.65 6.42 2.16
CA LEU A 479 9.63 5.29 3.09
C LEU A 479 8.72 5.58 4.31
N ALA A 480 8.79 6.78 4.87
CA ALA A 480 7.96 7.19 6.00
C ALA A 480 6.45 7.15 5.70
N LEU A 481 6.03 7.47 4.47
CA LEU A 481 4.61 7.42 4.06
C LEU A 481 3.95 6.05 4.29
N ALA A 482 4.72 4.97 4.24
CA ALA A 482 4.24 3.61 4.46
C ALA A 482 4.95 2.92 5.63
N THR A 483 5.51 3.69 6.58
CA THR A 483 6.10 3.17 7.82
C THR A 483 5.73 4.08 8.98
N THR A 484 6.63 4.98 9.38
CA THR A 484 6.53 5.83 10.57
C THR A 484 5.35 6.81 10.52
N ASN A 485 5.06 7.44 9.37
CA ASN A 485 3.92 8.34 9.26
C ASN A 485 2.60 7.59 9.39
N LEU A 486 2.54 6.35 8.89
CA LEU A 486 1.36 5.49 8.94
C LEU A 486 1.10 5.06 10.38
N GLU A 487 2.13 4.58 11.07
CA GLU A 487 2.08 4.23 12.49
C GLU A 487 1.65 5.42 13.35
N LYS A 488 2.23 6.60 13.10
CA LYS A 488 1.83 7.86 13.75
C LYS A 488 0.39 8.24 13.45
N ALA A 489 -0.06 8.09 12.21
CA ALA A 489 -1.43 8.39 11.80
C ALA A 489 -2.44 7.46 12.47
N LEU A 490 -2.08 6.20 12.74
CA LEU A 490 -2.92 5.25 13.48
C LEU A 490 -2.75 5.34 15.00
N GLY A 491 -1.85 6.19 15.51
CA GLY A 491 -1.64 6.38 16.94
C GLY A 491 -0.86 5.28 17.64
N VAL A 492 0.01 4.56 16.92
CA VAL A 492 0.91 3.59 17.53
C VAL A 492 1.85 4.33 18.48
N GLN A 493 1.70 4.11 19.80
CA GLN A 493 2.39 4.88 20.84
C GLN A 493 3.76 4.30 21.24
N ARG A 494 4.12 3.14 20.70
CA ARG A 494 5.38 2.45 21.03
C ARG A 494 6.31 2.45 19.83
N GLU A 495 7.59 2.28 20.11
CA GLU A 495 8.57 2.02 19.07
C GLU A 495 8.29 0.66 18.41
N MET A 496 8.20 0.67 17.08
CA MET A 496 7.93 -0.52 16.29
C MET A 496 9.26 -1.22 15.95
N PRO A 497 9.33 -2.57 15.98
CA PRO A 497 10.58 -3.31 15.75
C PRO A 497 11.24 -2.99 14.40
N GLN A 498 12.57 -3.02 14.34
CA GLN A 498 13.38 -2.68 13.17
C GLN A 498 13.39 -3.81 12.12
N ASP A 499 12.22 -4.25 11.68
CA ASP A 499 12.10 -5.16 10.55
C ASP A 499 12.64 -4.46 9.28
N LEU A 500 13.53 -5.15 8.55
CA LEU A 500 14.14 -4.68 7.31
C LEU A 500 13.85 -5.62 6.14
N VAL A 501 13.93 -5.11 4.93
CA VAL A 501 13.72 -5.87 3.68
C VAL A 501 14.90 -5.66 2.76
N ALA A 502 15.45 -6.76 2.26
CA ALA A 502 16.58 -6.76 1.33
C ALA A 502 16.07 -6.90 -0.11
N TYR A 503 16.46 -5.94 -0.95
CA TYR A 503 16.14 -5.87 -2.36
C TYR A 503 17.38 -6.16 -3.19
N ARG A 504 17.27 -7.05 -4.17
CA ARG A 504 18.31 -7.32 -5.17
C ARG A 504 18.06 -6.50 -6.43
N GLY A 505 19.13 -5.96 -7.01
CA GLY A 505 19.18 -5.42 -8.38
C GLY A 505 18.75 -3.96 -8.56
N GLY A 506 18.15 -3.32 -7.54
CA GLY A 506 17.69 -1.93 -7.62
C GLY A 506 17.18 -1.39 -6.28
N ASP A 507 16.63 -0.18 -6.31
CA ASP A 507 16.02 0.48 -5.15
C ASP A 507 14.58 -0.01 -4.87
N VAL A 508 14.11 0.12 -3.62
CA VAL A 508 12.78 -0.36 -3.16
C VAL A 508 11.61 0.12 -4.02
N PHE A 509 11.73 1.27 -4.69
CA PHE A 509 10.65 1.86 -5.50
C PHE A 509 10.75 1.55 -7.00
N GLU A 510 11.72 0.75 -7.43
CA GLU A 510 12.01 0.47 -8.84
C GLU A 510 11.48 -0.92 -9.26
N PHE A 511 11.14 -1.05 -10.55
CA PHE A 511 10.75 -2.35 -11.13
C PHE A 511 11.95 -3.29 -11.29
N GLU A 512 13.16 -2.79 -11.18
CA GLU A 512 14.39 -3.58 -11.22
C GLU A 512 14.67 -4.31 -9.91
N ALA A 513 14.03 -3.89 -8.81
CA ALA A 513 14.24 -4.46 -7.49
C ALA A 513 13.36 -5.69 -7.25
N LYS A 514 13.96 -6.75 -6.70
CA LYS A 514 13.26 -7.95 -6.20
C LYS A 514 13.55 -8.14 -4.72
N VAL A 515 12.50 -8.37 -3.92
CA VAL A 515 12.67 -8.77 -2.52
C VAL A 515 13.30 -10.16 -2.47
N VAL A 516 14.41 -10.29 -1.75
CA VAL A 516 15.13 -11.56 -1.58
C VAL A 516 15.19 -12.03 -0.12
N GLY A 517 14.86 -11.16 0.82
CA GLY A 517 14.64 -11.56 2.20
C GLY A 517 14.06 -10.47 3.09
N VAL A 518 13.51 -10.89 4.22
CA VAL A 518 13.05 -10.04 5.32
C VAL A 518 13.89 -10.34 6.55
N ILE A 519 14.48 -9.31 7.13
CA ILE A 519 15.25 -9.38 8.38
C ILE A 519 14.27 -8.92 9.47
N SER A 520 13.63 -9.86 10.17
CA SER A 520 12.54 -9.55 11.10
C SER A 520 13.04 -9.57 12.54
N GLU A 521 13.21 -8.38 13.12
CA GLU A 521 13.44 -8.24 14.56
C GLU A 521 12.22 -8.75 15.33
N THR A 522 11.02 -8.51 14.80
CA THR A 522 9.75 -8.96 15.36
C THR A 522 9.73 -10.47 15.60
N LEU A 523 10.12 -11.24 14.57
CA LEU A 523 10.12 -12.71 14.61
C LEU A 523 11.48 -13.31 15.01
N GLY A 524 12.48 -12.46 15.31
CA GLY A 524 13.83 -12.89 15.72
C GLY A 524 14.56 -13.75 14.68
N ARG A 525 14.35 -13.50 13.39
CA ARG A 525 14.91 -14.33 12.31
C ARG A 525 15.04 -13.59 10.98
N THR A 526 15.80 -14.16 10.05
CA THR A 526 15.86 -13.71 8.66
C THR A 526 15.16 -14.72 7.75
N ASP A 527 14.13 -14.26 7.04
CA ASP A 527 13.31 -15.03 6.12
C ASP A 527 13.79 -14.81 4.68
N LEU A 528 14.35 -15.85 4.05
CA LEU A 528 14.93 -15.77 2.70
C LEU A 528 13.99 -16.35 1.64
N TYR A 529 13.94 -15.69 0.48
CA TYR A 529 13.15 -16.11 -0.68
C TYR A 529 14.12 -16.54 -1.79
N VAL A 530 14.27 -17.86 -1.94
CA VAL A 530 15.16 -18.50 -2.92
C VAL A 530 14.39 -18.88 -4.17
#